data_AF-A0A937QR51-F1
#
_entry.id   AF-A0A937QR51-F1
#
_cell.length_a   1.000
_cell.length_b   1.000
_cell.length_c   1.000
_cell.angle_alpha   90.00
_cell.angle_beta   90.00
_cell.angle_gamma   90.00
#
_symmetry.space_group_name_H-M   'P 1'
#
loop_
_entity.id
_entity.type
_entity.pdbx_description
1 polymer ?
#
loop_
_entity_poly.entity_id
_entity_poly.type
_entity_poly.pdbx_seq_one_letter_code
_entity_poly.pdbx_strand_id
1 'polypeptide(L)'
;VIDAITPTYIVLCACVVLAAILGAGFAGRLVGFNFIESAITAGLCMANMGGTGDVAVLSASRRMALMPFARFSTSIGGGFIIILCGVLVPILYDKI
;
A
#
# COMPACT_ATOMS: atom_id res chain seq x y z
N VAL A 1 21.19 8.89 -1.29
CA VAL A 1 20.60 7.54 -1.54
C VAL A 1 21.31 6.46 -0.75
N ILE A 2 22.65 6.41 -0.76
CA ILE A 2 23.42 5.44 0.04
C ILE A 2 23.15 5.56 1.55
N ASP A 3 22.99 6.77 2.10
CA ASP A 3 22.66 6.95 3.54
C ASP A 3 21.26 6.45 3.93
N ALA A 4 20.32 6.36 2.99
CA ALA A 4 18.98 5.86 3.26
C ALA A 4 18.96 4.32 3.39
N ILE A 5 20.00 3.63 2.93
CA ILE A 5 20.17 2.18 3.05
C ILE A 5 20.71 1.86 4.46
N THR A 6 19.97 2.30 5.47
CA THR A 6 20.23 1.92 6.86
C THR A 6 19.49 0.61 7.16
N PRO A 7 20.10 -0.34 7.89
CA PRO A 7 19.44 -1.61 8.24
C PRO A 7 18.08 -1.41 8.90
N THR A 8 17.96 -0.40 9.76
CA THR A 8 16.72 -0.01 10.43
C THR A 8 15.62 0.38 9.44
N TYR A 9 15.95 1.13 8.39
CA TYR A 9 14.97 1.56 7.39
C TYR A 9 14.42 0.38 6.59
N ILE A 10 15.28 -0.58 6.22
CA ILE A 10 14.86 -1.80 5.51
C ILE A 10 13.89 -2.63 6.35
N VAL A 11 14.21 -2.80 7.64
CA VAL A 11 13.32 -3.54 8.56
C VAL A 11 11.98 -2.83 8.73
N LEU A 12 11.98 -1.50 8.90
CA LEU A 12 10.75 -0.72 8.99
C LEU A 12 9.89 -0.86 7.74
N CYS A 13 10.48 -0.72 6.54
CA CYS A 13 9.76 -0.93 5.28
C CYS A 13 9.15 -2.33 5.19
N ALA A 14 9.92 -3.38 5.54
CA ALA A 14 9.42 -4.75 5.53
C ALA A 14 8.25 -4.94 6.50
N CYS A 15 8.34 -4.40 7.72
CA CYS A 15 7.26 -4.45 8.70
C CYS A 15 5.99 -3.75 8.22
N VAL A 16 6.11 -2.57 7.59
CA VAL A 16 4.96 -1.83 7.05
C VAL A 16 4.29 -2.60 5.91
N VAL A 17 5.08 -3.18 5.00
CA VAL A 17 4.55 -4.00 3.89
C VAL A 17 3.82 -5.23 4.44
N LEU A 18 4.40 -5.93 5.42
CA LEU A 18 3.75 -7.07 6.06
C LEU A 18 2.45 -6.67 6.77
N ALA A 19 2.45 -5.56 7.49
CA ALA A 19 1.26 -5.02 8.13
C ALA A 19 0.17 -4.66 7.10
N ALA A 20 0.54 -4.07 5.96
CA ALA A 20 -0.38 -3.74 4.88
C ALA A 20 -1.03 -4.99 4.26
N ILE A 21 -0.24 -6.05 4.01
CA ILE A 21 -0.72 -7.33 3.50
C ILE A 21 -1.71 -7.97 4.47
N LEU A 22 -1.34 -8.06 5.75
CA LEU A 22 -2.18 -8.68 6.78
C LEU A 22 -3.45 -7.86 7.05
N GLY A 23 -3.32 -6.53 7.15
CA GLY A 23 -4.42 -5.60 7.37
C GLY A 23 -5.41 -5.63 6.21
N ALA A 24 -4.93 -5.50 4.97
CA ALA A 24 -5.77 -5.56 3.78
C ALA A 24 -6.40 -6.94 3.58
N GLY A 25 -5.63 -8.02 3.77
CA GLY A 25 -6.14 -9.39 3.64
C GLY A 25 -7.24 -9.70 4.67
N PHE A 26 -7.07 -9.29 5.92
CA PHE A 26 -8.08 -9.48 6.97
C PHE A 26 -9.31 -8.60 6.75
N ALA A 27 -9.10 -7.31 6.45
CA ALA A 27 -10.18 -6.39 6.12
C ALA A 27 -10.97 -6.87 4.89
N GLY A 28 -10.31 -7.29 3.83
CA GLY A 28 -10.95 -7.84 2.64
C GLY A 28 -11.78 -9.08 2.90
N ARG A 29 -11.31 -9.95 3.82
CA ARG A 29 -12.06 -11.13 4.21
C ARG A 29 -13.36 -10.79 4.94
N LEU A 30 -13.41 -9.70 5.70
CA LEU A 30 -14.63 -9.18 6.33
C LEU A 30 -15.65 -8.69 5.29
N VAL A 31 -15.19 -8.12 4.17
CA VAL A 31 -16.06 -7.64 3.06
C VAL A 31 -16.46 -8.78 2.11
N GLY A 32 -15.97 -10.02 2.33
CA GLY A 32 -16.29 -11.19 1.50
C GLY A 32 -15.35 -11.41 0.31
N PHE A 33 -14.23 -10.67 0.21
CA PHE A 33 -13.21 -10.90 -0.81
C PHE A 33 -12.23 -12.02 -0.41
N ASN A 34 -11.58 -12.62 -1.41
CA ASN A 34 -10.50 -13.57 -1.17
C ASN A 34 -9.32 -12.87 -0.49
N PHE A 35 -8.82 -13.47 0.60
CA PHE A 35 -7.70 -12.94 1.38
C PHE A 35 -6.50 -12.57 0.50
N ILE A 36 -6.12 -13.47 -0.42
CA ILE A 36 -4.97 -13.28 -1.32
C ILE A 36 -5.21 -12.11 -2.30
N GLU A 37 -6.39 -12.05 -2.93
CA GLU A 37 -6.67 -11.03 -3.94
C GLU A 37 -6.83 -9.64 -3.32
N SER A 38 -7.43 -9.56 -2.13
CA SER A 38 -7.51 -8.32 -1.36
C SER A 38 -6.15 -7.87 -0.84
N ALA A 39 -5.33 -8.79 -0.33
CA ALA A 39 -3.96 -8.46 0.10
C ALA A 39 -3.11 -7.93 -1.06
N ILE A 40 -3.27 -8.47 -2.28
CA ILE A 40 -2.55 -7.97 -3.46
C ILE A 40 -3.05 -6.60 -3.89
N THR A 41 -4.37 -6.40 -4.02
CA THR A 41 -4.95 -5.18 -4.61
C THR A 41 -5.05 -4.00 -3.64
N ALA A 42 -5.43 -4.24 -2.40
CA ALA A 42 -5.58 -3.19 -1.38
C ALA A 42 -4.34 -3.05 -0.48
N GLY A 43 -3.48 -4.07 -0.39
CA GLY A 43 -2.24 -4.04 0.38
C GLY A 43 -1.01 -3.75 -0.47
N LEU A 44 -0.58 -4.73 -1.28
CA LEU A 44 0.66 -4.63 -2.06
C LEU A 44 0.64 -3.54 -3.13
N CYS A 45 -0.49 -3.36 -3.83
CA CYS A 45 -0.65 -2.28 -4.81
C CYS A 45 -0.82 -0.88 -4.16
N MET A 46 -0.87 -0.80 -2.83
CA MET A 46 -0.82 0.46 -2.09
C MET A 46 0.58 0.75 -1.55
N ALA A 47 1.36 -0.29 -1.26
CA ALA A 47 2.71 -0.19 -0.71
C ALA A 47 3.81 -0.15 -1.80
N ASN A 48 3.43 -0.05 -3.07
CA ASN A 48 4.32 -0.05 -4.22
C ASN A 48 4.50 1.36 -4.83
N MET A 49 5.29 1.46 -5.90
CA MET A 49 5.57 2.71 -6.60
C MET A 49 4.48 3.06 -7.64
N GLY A 50 3.22 3.13 -7.21
CA GLY A 50 2.08 3.50 -8.05
C GLY A 50 1.92 2.65 -9.32
N GLY A 51 1.51 3.26 -10.43
CA GLY A 51 1.09 2.52 -11.64
C GLY A 51 2.16 1.59 -12.26
N THR A 52 3.46 1.91 -12.13
CA THR A 52 4.54 1.01 -12.57
C THR A 52 4.76 -0.12 -11.56
N GLY A 53 4.60 0.18 -10.28
CA GLY A 53 4.55 -0.82 -9.22
C GLY A 53 3.38 -1.79 -9.38
N ASP A 54 2.21 -1.32 -9.84
CA ASP A 54 1.01 -2.16 -9.99
C ASP A 54 1.25 -3.26 -11.02
N VAL A 55 1.87 -2.88 -12.15
CA VAL A 55 2.28 -3.83 -13.18
C VAL A 55 3.30 -4.84 -12.63
N ALA A 56 4.28 -4.39 -11.84
CA ALA A 56 5.30 -5.26 -11.27
C ALA A 56 4.73 -6.28 -10.27
N VAL A 57 3.87 -5.83 -9.35
CA VAL A 57 3.23 -6.68 -8.33
C VAL A 57 2.26 -7.67 -8.99
N LEU A 58 1.44 -7.22 -9.93
CA LEU A 58 0.48 -8.09 -10.62
C LEU A 58 1.17 -9.07 -11.58
N SER A 59 2.30 -8.68 -12.18
CA SER A 59 3.13 -9.57 -12.97
C SER A 59 3.78 -10.65 -12.10
N ALA A 60 4.35 -10.26 -10.94
CA ALA A 60 4.95 -11.20 -9.98
C ALA A 60 3.92 -12.20 -9.41
N SER A 61 2.68 -11.76 -9.21
CA SER A 61 1.58 -12.62 -8.73
C SER A 61 0.81 -13.34 -9.85
N ARG A 62 1.17 -13.12 -11.13
CA ARG A 62 0.49 -13.67 -12.33
C ARG A 62 -1.01 -13.37 -12.38
N ARG A 63 -1.40 -12.17 -11.95
CA ARG A 63 -2.79 -11.73 -11.73
C ARG A 63 -3.14 -10.44 -12.47
N MET A 64 -2.66 -10.28 -13.71
CA MET A 64 -2.91 -9.05 -14.50
C MET A 64 -4.39 -8.74 -14.75
N ALA A 65 -5.29 -9.72 -14.61
CA ALA A 65 -6.74 -9.47 -14.68
C ALA A 65 -7.23 -8.47 -13.62
N LEU A 66 -6.49 -8.27 -12.52
CA LEU A 66 -6.84 -7.33 -11.45
C LEU A 66 -6.25 -5.92 -11.68
N MET A 67 -5.62 -5.65 -12.83
CA MET A 67 -5.05 -4.33 -13.15
C MET A 67 -6.04 -3.16 -13.04
N PRO A 68 -7.33 -3.29 -13.45
CA PRO A 68 -8.30 -2.21 -13.27
C PRO A 68 -8.53 -1.87 -11.79
N PHE A 69 -8.56 -2.88 -10.91
CA PHE A 69 -8.74 -2.70 -9.47
C PHE A 69 -7.49 -2.10 -8.81
N ALA A 70 -6.29 -2.56 -9.20
CA ALA A 70 -5.04 -1.97 -8.72
C ALA A 70 -4.94 -0.49 -9.09
N ARG A 71 -5.29 -0.13 -10.32
CA ARG A 71 -5.20 1.27 -10.78
C ARG A 71 -6.24 2.19 -10.12
N PHE A 72 -7.44 1.67 -9.89
CA PHE A 72 -8.45 2.37 -9.08
C PHE A 72 -7.95 2.58 -7.65
N SER A 73 -7.40 1.53 -7.04
CA SER A 73 -6.75 1.56 -5.73
C SER A 73 -5.74 2.70 -5.72
N THR A 74 -4.66 2.61 -6.49
CA THR A 74 -3.54 3.57 -6.53
C THR A 74 -3.99 5.02 -6.71
N SER A 75 -4.98 5.27 -7.57
CA SER A 75 -5.43 6.62 -7.86
C SER A 75 -6.23 7.22 -6.70
N ILE A 76 -7.22 6.49 -6.18
CA ILE A 76 -8.10 7.00 -5.12
C ILE A 76 -7.44 6.91 -3.75
N GLY A 77 -6.77 5.81 -3.44
CA GLY A 77 -6.04 5.66 -2.18
C GLY A 77 -4.87 6.64 -2.07
N GLY A 78 -4.17 6.92 -3.19
CA GLY A 78 -3.16 7.98 -3.24
C GLY A 78 -3.74 9.37 -3.01
N GLY A 79 -4.90 9.69 -3.60
CA GLY A 79 -5.59 10.96 -3.31
C GLY A 79 -6.01 11.06 -1.83
N PHE A 80 -6.54 9.98 -1.28
CA PHE A 80 -6.99 9.91 0.10
C PHE A 80 -5.84 10.09 1.10
N ILE A 81 -4.70 9.41 0.89
CA ILE A 81 -3.54 9.54 1.80
C ILE A 81 -2.98 10.97 1.80
N ILE A 82 -2.99 11.65 0.66
CA ILE A 82 -2.51 13.05 0.56
C ILE A 82 -3.43 13.99 1.35
N ILE A 83 -4.75 13.85 1.20
CA ILE A 83 -5.71 14.66 1.96
C ILE A 83 -5.54 14.40 3.46
N LEU A 84 -5.39 13.14 3.85
CA LEU A 84 -5.23 12.73 5.25
C LEU A 84 -3.93 13.27 5.84
N CYS A 85 -2.81 13.20 5.11
CA CYS A 85 -1.56 13.86 5.49
C CYS A 85 -1.72 15.38 5.61
N GLY A 86 -2.43 16.03 4.70
CA GLY A 86 -2.68 17.48 4.74
C GLY A 86 -3.40 17.93 6.00
N VAL A 87 -4.23 17.08 6.61
CA VAL A 87 -4.92 17.37 7.88
C VAL A 87 -4.09 16.93 9.09
N LEU A 88 -3.44 15.77 9.04
CA LEU A 88 -2.70 15.21 10.17
C LEU A 88 -1.39 15.92 10.47
N VAL A 89 -0.62 16.30 9.44
CA VAL A 89 0.66 16.98 9.61
C VAL A 89 0.52 18.28 10.42
N PRO A 90 -0.38 19.22 10.08
CA PRO A 90 -0.51 20.45 10.86
C PRO A 90 -0.98 20.18 12.30
N ILE A 91 -1.93 19.26 12.53
CA ILE A 91 -2.40 18.93 13.89
C ILE A 91 -1.28 18.34 14.76
N LEU A 92 -0.43 17.50 14.19
CA LEU A 92 0.67 16.88 14.92
C LEU A 92 1.80 17.88 15.19
N TYR A 93 2.08 18.78 14.25
CA TYR A 93 3.12 19.81 14.39
C TYR A 93 2.69 21.00 15.27
N ASP A 94 1.40 21.35 15.34
CA ASP A 94 0.89 22.37 16.28
C ASP A 94 0.97 21.92 17.75
N LYS A 95 1.12 20.61 18.00
CA LYS A 95 1.17 20.01 19.34
C LYS A 95 2.59 19.70 19.85
N ILE A 96 3.62 19.92 19.04
CA ILE A 96 5.05 19.74 19.38
C ILE A 96 5.68 21.11 19.62
#